data_AF-A0A5C3MKC4-F1
#
_entry.id   AF-A0A5C3MKC4-F1
#
_cell.length_a   1.000
_cell.length_b   1.000
_cell.length_c   1.000
_cell.angle_alpha   90.00
_cell.angle_beta   90.00
_cell.angle_gamma   90.00
#
_symmetry.space_group_name_H-M   'P 1'
#
loop_
_entity.id
_entity.type
_entity.pdbx_description
1 polymer ?
#
loop_
_entity_poly.entity_id
_entity_poly.type
_entity_poly.pdbx_seq_one_letter_code
_entity_poly.pdbx_strand_id
1 'polypeptide(L)'
;MSLPRQASRAAKVECTICMTTVFAGEAVTVPCGHHYDFDCLVELFKQAIKDESLMPARCCKKHIPLDLAEPHLTEEQVTEYRAKEVEHSTPNRLYCPQAACSAFLGAADKSRGIVTCFKCRVRVCSECKNLEHPYGTCRPNSGDETLLEIARQEGYQRCPTCRRFTELAHGCYHMTCICRAQFCYVCGASWKTCGCPQWDEGRLLDRAQQQVRAEFGRPAQAIQAPLFRQRVAAAVQDLRYNHDCQHGIWMYRTGGGHCEECGHYLNKFLLRCRQCHMVACVRCRRNRL
;
A
#
# COMPACT_ATOMS: atom_id res chain seq x y z
N MET A 1 35.58 8.36 51.80
CA MET A 1 34.96 9.33 50.87
C MET A 1 34.56 8.57 49.61
N SER A 2 33.30 8.17 49.54
CA SER A 2 32.74 7.37 48.44
C SER A 2 32.02 8.33 47.50
N LEU A 3 32.48 8.46 46.26
CA LEU A 3 31.84 9.30 45.24
C LEU A 3 30.45 8.73 44.90
N PRO A 4 29.40 9.58 44.76
CA PRO A 4 28.09 9.10 44.34
C PRO A 4 28.15 8.72 42.85
N ARG A 5 27.73 7.49 42.53
CA ARG A 5 27.44 7.04 41.16
C ARG A 5 26.41 7.99 40.56
N GLN A 6 26.83 8.79 39.58
CA GLN A 6 25.90 9.57 38.75
C GLN A 6 24.97 8.59 38.05
N ALA A 7 23.68 8.64 38.38
CA ALA A 7 22.64 7.95 37.63
C ALA A 7 22.64 8.53 36.20
N SER A 8 23.14 7.75 35.24
CA SER A 8 22.98 8.03 33.81
C SER A 8 21.50 8.30 33.55
N ARG A 9 21.13 9.55 33.23
CA ARG A 9 19.78 9.87 32.76
C ARG A 9 19.54 9.05 31.50
N ALA A 10 18.64 8.06 31.59
CA ALA A 10 18.26 7.25 30.44
C ALA A 10 17.83 8.17 29.28
N ALA A 11 18.43 7.95 28.11
CA ALA A 11 18.09 8.71 26.91
C ALA A 11 16.60 8.51 26.57
N LYS A 12 15.95 9.57 26.07
CA LYS A 12 14.56 9.54 25.62
C LYS A 12 14.49 9.73 24.11
N VAL A 13 13.55 9.06 23.48
CA VAL A 13 13.29 9.13 22.02
C VAL A 13 11.80 9.29 21.77
N GLU A 14 11.44 9.85 20.61
CA GLU A 14 10.05 10.03 20.20
C GLU A 14 9.64 8.94 19.19
N CYS A 15 8.50 8.29 19.43
CA CYS A 15 7.94 7.33 18.49
C CYS A 15 7.44 8.03 17.22
N THR A 16 7.88 7.56 16.04
CA THR A 16 7.52 8.18 14.75
C THR A 16 6.04 8.05 14.38
N ILE A 17 5.26 7.20 15.05
CA ILE A 17 3.86 6.94 14.73
C ILE A 17 2.91 7.73 15.64
N CYS A 18 3.06 7.61 16.95
CA CYS A 18 2.16 8.24 17.92
C CYS A 18 2.70 9.55 18.49
N MET A 19 3.98 9.88 18.26
CA MET A 19 4.70 11.05 18.80
C MET A 19 4.85 11.03 20.34
N THR A 20 4.61 9.89 20.99
CA THR A 20 4.88 9.73 22.42
C THR A 20 6.39 9.66 22.64
N THR A 21 6.89 10.42 23.62
CA THR A 21 8.27 10.32 24.08
C THR A 21 8.39 9.19 25.10
N VAL A 22 9.25 8.21 24.81
CA VAL A 22 9.52 7.04 25.65
C VAL A 22 11.02 6.96 26.00
N PHE A 23 11.40 6.09 26.94
CA PHE A 23 12.81 5.81 27.15
C PHE A 23 13.39 5.03 25.97
N ALA A 24 14.66 5.23 25.66
CA ALA A 24 15.32 4.56 24.53
C ALA A 24 15.30 3.02 24.64
N GLY A 25 15.26 2.48 25.87
CA GLY A 25 15.09 1.03 26.11
C GLY A 25 13.67 0.51 25.90
N GLU A 26 12.69 1.39 25.71
CA GLU A 26 11.27 1.08 25.46
C GLU A 26 10.89 1.33 23.99
N ALA A 27 11.89 1.49 23.12
CA ALA A 27 11.71 1.76 21.71
C ALA A 27 12.63 0.90 20.85
N VAL A 28 12.16 0.58 19.66
CA VAL A 28 12.92 -0.12 18.64
C VAL A 28 13.34 0.87 17.56
N THR A 29 14.63 0.88 17.23
CA THR A 29 15.16 1.65 16.10
C THR A 29 15.12 0.78 14.86
N VAL A 30 14.32 1.16 13.87
CA VAL A 30 14.16 0.40 12.62
C VAL A 30 15.22 0.78 11.57
N PRO A 31 15.44 0.02 10.48
CA PRO A 31 16.56 0.25 9.53
C PRO A 31 16.61 1.61 8.82
N CYS A 32 15.53 2.38 8.85
CA CYS A 32 15.51 3.75 8.35
C CYS A 32 15.92 4.81 9.39
N GLY A 33 16.22 4.40 10.64
CA GLY A 33 16.65 5.26 11.74
C GLY A 33 15.53 5.83 12.60
N HIS A 34 14.25 5.58 12.26
CA HIS A 34 13.13 6.03 13.10
C HIS A 34 12.95 5.11 14.32
N HIS A 35 12.36 5.67 15.38
CA HIS A 35 12.02 4.93 16.60
C HIS A 35 10.53 4.60 16.62
N TYR A 36 10.19 3.39 17.08
CA TYR A 36 8.83 2.96 17.39
C TYR A 36 8.78 2.59 18.86
N ASP A 37 7.77 3.05 19.59
CA ASP A 37 7.41 2.38 20.85
C ASP A 37 6.92 0.94 20.55
N PHE A 38 6.94 0.07 21.56
CA PHE A 38 6.57 -1.34 21.39
C PHE A 38 5.13 -1.53 20.90
N ASP A 39 4.18 -0.74 21.39
CA ASP A 39 2.77 -0.85 21.01
C ASP A 39 2.54 -0.53 19.53
N CYS A 40 3.14 0.55 19.04
CA CYS A 40 3.06 0.97 17.64
C CYS A 40 3.78 -0.01 16.71
N LEU A 41 4.88 -0.63 17.16
CA LEU A 41 5.58 -1.65 16.40
C LEU A 41 4.71 -2.93 16.29
N VAL A 42 4.25 -3.46 17.43
CA VAL A 42 3.39 -4.65 17.48
C VAL A 42 2.13 -4.47 16.65
N GLU A 43 1.49 -3.30 16.76
CA GLU A 43 0.28 -3.00 16.00
C GLU A 43 0.54 -2.91 14.49
N LEU A 44 1.72 -2.46 14.04
CA LEU A 44 2.09 -2.51 12.62
C LEU A 44 2.16 -3.95 12.12
N PHE A 45 2.83 -4.85 12.85
CA PHE A 45 2.94 -6.26 12.45
C PHE A 45 1.57 -6.96 12.44
N LYS A 46 0.73 -6.69 13.44
CA LYS A 46 -0.66 -7.20 13.47
C LYS A 46 -1.51 -6.67 12.32
N GLN A 47 -1.32 -5.41 11.92
CA GLN A 47 -2.03 -4.86 10.76
C GLN A 47 -1.51 -5.45 9.44
N ALA A 48 -0.21 -5.69 9.32
CA ALA A 48 0.37 -6.31 8.13
C ALA A 48 -0.15 -7.74 7.87
N ILE A 49 -0.49 -8.49 8.92
CA ILE A 49 -1.16 -9.80 8.80
C ILE A 49 -2.52 -9.68 8.09
N LYS A 50 -3.25 -8.59 8.34
CA LYS A 50 -4.64 -8.38 7.87
C LYS A 50 -4.70 -7.61 6.55
N ASP A 51 -3.77 -6.69 6.35
CA ASP A 51 -3.73 -5.79 5.21
C ASP A 51 -2.44 -6.00 4.40
N GLU A 52 -2.59 -6.64 3.25
CA GLU A 52 -1.51 -6.94 2.32
C GLU A 52 -0.72 -5.70 1.87
N SER A 53 -1.32 -4.51 1.85
CA SER A 53 -0.60 -3.28 1.45
C SER A 53 0.50 -2.87 2.46
N LEU A 54 0.38 -3.33 3.71
CA LEU A 54 1.36 -3.17 4.78
C LEU A 54 2.36 -4.32 4.86
N MET A 55 2.22 -5.34 4.01
CA MET A 55 3.11 -6.50 3.97
C MET A 55 4.16 -6.35 2.85
N PRO A 56 5.46 -6.61 3.13
CA PRO A 56 6.02 -6.79 4.46
C PRO A 56 6.08 -5.46 5.23
N ALA A 57 6.11 -5.55 6.56
CA ALA A 57 6.16 -4.41 7.47
C ALA A 57 7.33 -3.49 7.08
N ARG A 58 7.06 -2.21 6.86
CA ARG A 58 8.06 -1.26 6.37
C ARG A 58 7.96 0.08 7.07
N CYS A 59 9.09 0.79 7.07
CA CYS A 59 9.14 2.22 7.40
C CYS A 59 10.01 2.95 6.38
N CYS A 60 9.45 3.98 5.73
CA CYS A 60 10.14 4.79 4.72
C CYS A 60 10.71 3.91 3.60
N LYS A 61 9.87 3.04 3.03
CA LYS A 61 10.22 2.06 1.97
C LYS A 61 11.28 1.01 2.35
N LYS A 62 11.78 0.98 3.59
CA LYS A 62 12.69 -0.06 4.08
C LYS A 62 11.93 -1.12 4.88
N HIS A 63 12.20 -2.39 4.57
CA HIS A 63 11.66 -3.53 5.32
C HIS A 63 12.10 -3.46 6.79
N ILE A 64 11.18 -3.73 7.71
CA ILE A 64 11.45 -3.91 9.13
C ILE A 64 11.55 -5.42 9.38
N PRO A 65 12.74 -5.95 9.70
CA PRO A 65 12.91 -7.37 10.00
C PRO A 65 12.02 -7.81 11.17
N LEU A 66 11.39 -8.98 11.05
CA LEU A 66 10.48 -9.54 12.07
C LEU A 66 11.20 -9.75 13.41
N ASP A 67 12.48 -10.08 13.38
CA ASP A 67 13.39 -10.24 14.51
C ASP A 67 13.45 -8.99 15.43
N LEU A 68 13.14 -7.79 14.92
CA LEU A 68 13.02 -6.59 15.74
C LEU A 68 11.70 -6.50 16.52
N ALA A 69 10.65 -7.19 16.07
CA ALA A 69 9.33 -7.19 16.70
C ALA A 69 9.03 -8.50 17.45
N GLU A 70 9.69 -9.60 17.08
CA GLU A 70 9.50 -10.95 17.64
C GLU A 70 9.56 -11.00 19.18
N PRO A 71 10.44 -10.29 19.90
CA PRO A 71 10.44 -10.25 21.37
C PRO A 71 9.16 -9.66 21.99
N HIS A 72 8.35 -8.96 21.21
CA HIS A 72 7.15 -8.24 21.64
C HIS A 72 5.86 -8.85 21.07
N LEU A 73 5.97 -9.89 20.23
CA LEU A 73 4.85 -10.58 19.61
C LEU A 73 4.62 -11.93 20.30
N THR A 74 3.40 -12.44 20.19
CA THR A 74 3.12 -13.84 20.59
C THR A 74 3.66 -14.81 19.54
N GLU A 75 3.94 -16.05 19.92
CA GLU A 75 4.37 -17.11 18.99
C GLU A 75 3.36 -17.32 17.85
N GLU A 76 2.06 -17.20 18.16
CA GLU A 76 0.98 -17.23 17.18
C GLU A 76 1.10 -16.10 16.16
N GLN A 77 1.32 -14.85 16.62
CA GLN A 77 1.47 -13.69 15.74
C GLN A 77 2.70 -13.80 14.84
N VAL A 78 3.81 -14.31 15.37
CA VAL A 78 5.04 -14.54 14.59
C VAL A 78 4.79 -15.59 13.51
N THR A 79 4.15 -16.71 13.87
CA THR A 79 3.81 -17.79 12.94
C THR A 79 2.87 -17.30 11.83
N GLU A 80 1.83 -16.57 12.21
CA GLU A 80 0.86 -16.01 11.27
C GLU A 80 1.50 -14.97 10.34
N TYR A 81 2.35 -14.08 10.87
CA TYR A 81 3.07 -13.10 10.06
C TYR A 81 3.98 -13.77 9.02
N ARG A 82 4.78 -14.78 9.42
CA ARG A 82 5.64 -15.52 8.48
C ARG A 82 4.81 -16.22 7.39
N ALA A 83 3.69 -16.85 7.75
CA ALA A 83 2.80 -17.47 6.79
C ALA A 83 2.21 -16.44 5.81
N LYS A 84 1.77 -15.28 6.31
CA LYS A 84 1.23 -14.19 5.49
C LYS A 84 2.28 -13.50 4.63
N GLU A 85 3.50 -13.38 5.09
CA GLU A 85 4.62 -12.84 4.30
C GLU A 85 4.91 -13.73 3.09
N VAL A 86 4.96 -15.06 3.28
CA VAL A 86 5.11 -16.02 2.17
C VAL A 86 3.90 -15.97 1.23
N GLU A 87 2.68 -15.98 1.78
CA GLU A 87 1.47 -15.88 0.98
C GLU A 87 1.49 -14.60 0.12
N HIS A 88 1.74 -13.45 0.73
CA HIS A 88 1.66 -12.15 0.07
C HIS A 88 2.81 -11.89 -0.90
N SER A 89 4.01 -12.43 -0.63
CA SER A 89 5.13 -12.35 -1.58
C SER A 89 4.99 -13.32 -2.76
N THR A 90 4.12 -14.34 -2.67
CA THR A 90 3.92 -15.30 -3.76
C THR A 90 3.14 -14.67 -4.93
N PRO A 91 3.70 -14.60 -6.15
CA PRO A 91 2.99 -14.16 -7.33
C PRO A 91 1.99 -15.23 -7.80
N ASN A 92 0.90 -14.81 -8.46
CA ASN A 92 -0.13 -15.70 -9.02
C ASN A 92 -0.59 -16.79 -8.04
N ARG A 93 -1.05 -16.42 -6.85
CA ARG A 93 -1.41 -17.35 -5.77
C ARG A 93 -2.51 -18.34 -6.18
N LEU A 94 -2.41 -19.56 -5.64
CA LEU A 94 -3.43 -20.59 -5.66
C LEU A 94 -4.07 -20.67 -4.28
N TYR A 95 -5.39 -20.61 -4.24
CA TYR A 95 -6.17 -20.80 -3.02
C TYR A 95 -7.10 -22.00 -3.20
N CYS A 96 -7.47 -22.63 -2.08
CA CYS A 96 -8.53 -23.61 -2.07
C CYS A 96 -9.85 -22.93 -2.51
N PRO A 97 -10.52 -23.40 -3.59
CA PRO A 97 -11.74 -22.77 -4.11
C PRO A 97 -12.95 -22.98 -3.20
N GLN A 98 -12.87 -23.88 -2.21
CA GLN A 98 -13.89 -24.04 -1.20
C GLN A 98 -13.90 -22.80 -0.29
N ALA A 99 -14.96 -21.97 -0.37
CA ALA A 99 -15.05 -20.70 0.34
C ALA A 99 -14.81 -20.82 1.86
N ALA A 100 -15.38 -21.84 2.50
CA ALA A 100 -15.17 -22.12 3.93
C ALA A 100 -13.73 -22.54 4.28
N CYS A 101 -12.92 -22.94 3.30
CA CYS A 101 -11.54 -23.34 3.49
C CYS A 101 -10.56 -22.20 3.18
N SER A 102 -10.60 -21.69 1.94
CA SER A 102 -9.76 -20.59 1.41
C SER A 102 -8.26 -20.68 1.74
N ALA A 103 -7.75 -21.88 2.01
CA ALA A 103 -6.36 -22.09 2.39
C ALA A 103 -5.43 -21.73 1.22
N PHE A 104 -4.32 -21.05 1.51
CA PHE A 104 -3.27 -20.75 0.53
C PHE A 104 -2.49 -22.03 0.17
N LEU A 105 -2.33 -22.32 -1.12
CA LEU A 105 -1.73 -23.55 -1.66
C LEU A 105 -0.42 -23.31 -2.43
N GLY A 106 0.17 -22.12 -2.30
CA GLY A 106 1.39 -21.71 -3.00
C GLY A 106 1.12 -20.95 -4.31
N ALA A 107 2.13 -20.88 -5.18
CA ALA A 107 1.98 -20.30 -6.51
C ALA A 107 1.16 -21.22 -7.42
N ALA A 108 0.26 -20.64 -8.21
CA ALA A 108 -0.40 -21.33 -9.31
C ALA A 108 0.55 -21.38 -10.51
N ASP A 109 0.78 -22.59 -11.01
CA ASP A 109 1.61 -22.90 -12.16
C ASP A 109 0.98 -24.10 -12.91
N LYS A 110 0.89 -24.00 -14.24
CA LYS A 110 0.42 -25.09 -15.10
C LYS A 110 1.22 -26.37 -14.89
N SER A 111 2.52 -26.27 -14.62
CA SER A 111 3.40 -27.43 -14.39
C SER A 111 3.00 -28.26 -13.16
N ARG A 112 2.32 -27.64 -12.17
CA ARG A 112 1.89 -28.31 -10.94
C ARG A 112 0.65 -29.20 -11.12
N GLY A 113 -0.07 -29.08 -12.23
CA GLY A 113 -1.27 -29.89 -12.49
C GLY A 113 -2.31 -29.78 -11.37
N ILE A 114 -2.59 -30.89 -10.68
CA ILE A 114 -3.57 -30.97 -9.60
C ILE A 114 -2.88 -30.91 -8.23
N VAL A 115 -3.34 -29.98 -7.39
CA VAL A 115 -2.85 -29.75 -6.03
C VAL A 115 -3.91 -30.17 -5.02
N THR A 116 -3.53 -31.02 -4.05
CA THR A 116 -4.43 -31.41 -2.95
C THR A 116 -4.35 -30.41 -1.82
N CYS A 117 -5.50 -29.87 -1.39
CA CYS A 117 -5.58 -28.98 -0.24
C CYS A 117 -5.21 -29.71 1.06
N PHE A 118 -4.21 -29.22 1.79
CA PHE A 118 -3.78 -29.85 3.06
C PHE A 118 -4.83 -29.76 4.17
N LYS A 119 -5.75 -28.77 4.11
CA LYS A 119 -6.75 -28.50 5.13
C LYS A 119 -8.05 -29.30 4.95
N CYS A 120 -8.64 -29.28 3.76
CA CYS A 120 -9.92 -29.96 3.48
C CYS A 120 -9.83 -31.10 2.45
N ARG A 121 -8.62 -31.45 1.98
CA ARG A 121 -8.33 -32.57 1.07
C ARG A 121 -8.96 -32.49 -0.33
N VAL A 122 -9.70 -31.44 -0.67
CA VAL A 122 -10.19 -31.22 -2.04
C VAL A 122 -9.01 -31.04 -3.00
N ARG A 123 -9.18 -31.52 -4.23
CA ARG A 123 -8.19 -31.44 -5.30
C ARG A 123 -8.49 -30.22 -6.16
N VAL A 124 -7.46 -29.44 -6.48
CA VAL A 124 -7.56 -28.13 -7.12
C VAL A 124 -6.68 -28.11 -8.36
N CYS A 125 -7.22 -27.67 -9.49
CA CYS A 125 -6.45 -27.44 -10.70
C CYS A 125 -5.63 -26.16 -10.58
N SER A 126 -4.30 -26.26 -10.63
CA SER A 126 -3.38 -25.14 -10.51
C SER A 126 -3.42 -24.19 -11.72
N GLU A 127 -3.87 -24.67 -12.88
CA GLU A 127 -4.00 -23.85 -14.08
C GLU A 127 -5.22 -22.92 -14.04
N CYS A 128 -6.42 -23.47 -13.78
CA CYS A 128 -7.66 -22.69 -13.78
C CYS A 128 -8.12 -22.24 -12.39
N LYS A 129 -7.45 -22.69 -11.33
CA LYS A 129 -7.76 -22.39 -9.90
C LYS A 129 -9.12 -22.90 -9.41
N ASN A 130 -9.79 -23.74 -10.19
CA ASN A 130 -11.04 -24.41 -9.80
C ASN A 130 -10.76 -25.78 -9.17
N LEU A 131 -11.82 -26.45 -8.71
CA LEU A 131 -11.75 -27.87 -8.33
C LEU A 131 -11.24 -28.72 -9.50
N GLU A 132 -10.62 -29.85 -9.18
CA GLU A 132 -10.19 -30.83 -10.18
C GLU A 132 -11.34 -31.23 -11.11
N HIS A 133 -11.04 -31.24 -12.41
CA HIS A 133 -11.96 -31.64 -13.46
C HIS A 133 -11.33 -32.80 -14.27
N PRO A 134 -11.75 -34.06 -14.03
CA PRO A 134 -11.07 -35.23 -14.61
C PRO A 134 -11.15 -35.34 -16.14
N TYR A 135 -12.21 -34.78 -16.76
CA TYR A 135 -12.53 -34.99 -18.18
C TYR A 135 -12.93 -33.70 -18.92
N GLY A 136 -12.33 -32.57 -18.57
CA GLY A 136 -12.65 -31.28 -19.20
C GLY A 136 -11.43 -30.39 -19.40
N THR A 137 -11.51 -29.51 -20.39
CA THR A 137 -10.56 -28.39 -20.50
C THR A 137 -10.80 -27.40 -19.37
N CYS A 138 -9.72 -26.73 -18.93
CA CYS A 138 -9.81 -25.60 -18.01
C CYS A 138 -10.87 -24.60 -18.51
N ARG A 139 -11.91 -24.37 -17.71
CA ARG A 139 -12.91 -23.32 -17.95
C ARG A 139 -12.69 -22.16 -16.98
N PRO A 140 -12.89 -20.91 -17.42
CA PRO A 140 -12.95 -19.77 -16.50
C PRO A 140 -14.04 -20.01 -15.46
N ASN A 141 -13.81 -19.56 -14.23
CA ASN A 141 -14.86 -19.54 -13.22
C ASN A 141 -15.90 -18.47 -13.60
N SER A 142 -17.21 -18.73 -13.46
CA SER A 142 -18.25 -17.74 -13.77
C SER A 142 -18.11 -16.47 -12.91
N GLY A 143 -17.60 -16.60 -11.68
CA GLY A 143 -17.25 -15.45 -10.85
C GLY A 143 -16.10 -14.60 -11.42
N ASP A 144 -15.14 -15.22 -12.10
CA ASP A 144 -14.04 -14.50 -12.77
C ASP A 144 -14.54 -13.74 -13.99
N GLU A 145 -15.51 -14.27 -14.73
CA GLU A 145 -16.12 -13.60 -15.89
C GLU A 145 -16.86 -12.32 -15.47
N THR A 146 -17.67 -12.39 -14.41
CA THR A 146 -18.33 -11.21 -13.84
C THR A 146 -17.34 -10.16 -13.35
N LEU A 147 -16.28 -10.59 -12.65
CA LEU A 147 -15.21 -9.69 -12.20
C LEU A 147 -14.45 -9.03 -13.36
N LEU A 148 -14.19 -9.77 -14.44
CA LEU A 148 -13.55 -9.26 -15.65
C LEU A 148 -14.45 -8.24 -16.36
N GLU A 149 -15.77 -8.46 -16.36
CA GLU A 149 -16.72 -7.53 -16.95
C GLU A 149 -16.83 -6.24 -16.14
N ILE A 150 -16.94 -6.33 -14.81
CA ILE A 150 -16.89 -5.16 -13.93
C ILE A 150 -15.57 -4.41 -14.12
N ALA A 151 -14.44 -5.12 -14.16
CA ALA A 151 -13.14 -4.50 -14.37
C ALA A 151 -13.05 -3.77 -15.72
N ARG A 152 -13.68 -4.30 -16.77
CA ARG A 152 -13.77 -3.61 -18.07
C ARG A 152 -14.63 -2.34 -17.97
N GLN A 153 -15.79 -2.43 -17.32
CA GLN A 153 -16.74 -1.32 -17.17
C GLN A 153 -16.15 -0.17 -16.34
N GLU A 154 -15.50 -0.50 -15.22
CA GLU A 154 -14.84 0.46 -14.33
C GLU A 154 -13.43 0.85 -14.79
N GLY A 155 -12.95 0.27 -15.89
CA GLY A 155 -11.63 0.55 -16.46
C GLY A 155 -10.46 0.13 -15.56
N TYR A 156 -10.64 -0.88 -14.69
CA TYR A 156 -9.55 -1.47 -13.91
C TYR A 156 -8.57 -2.22 -14.79
N GLN A 157 -7.27 -2.04 -14.51
CA GLN A 157 -6.20 -2.75 -15.21
C GLN A 157 -5.68 -3.94 -14.37
N ARG A 158 -5.18 -4.99 -15.01
CA ARG A 158 -4.47 -6.08 -14.31
C ARG A 158 -2.97 -5.87 -14.34
N CYS A 159 -2.32 -6.06 -13.20
CA CYS A 159 -0.88 -6.15 -13.15
C CYS A 159 -0.39 -7.31 -14.04
N PRO A 160 0.61 -7.10 -14.94
CA PRO A 160 1.10 -8.15 -15.83
C PRO A 160 1.77 -9.30 -15.08
N THR A 161 2.36 -9.03 -13.92
CA THR A 161 3.11 -10.02 -13.12
C THR A 161 2.20 -10.81 -12.18
N CYS A 162 1.46 -10.13 -11.28
CA CYS A 162 0.68 -10.83 -10.25
C CYS A 162 -0.81 -10.98 -10.60
N ARG A 163 -1.27 -10.40 -11.72
CA ARG A 163 -2.64 -10.49 -12.25
C ARG A 163 -3.74 -9.89 -11.38
N ARG A 164 -3.37 -9.15 -10.32
CA ARG A 164 -4.28 -8.37 -9.47
C ARG A 164 -4.85 -7.18 -10.25
N PHE A 165 -6.13 -6.87 -10.01
CA PHE A 165 -6.75 -5.65 -10.52
C PHE A 165 -6.24 -4.42 -9.77
N THR A 166 -6.02 -3.35 -10.50
CA THR A 166 -5.53 -2.06 -10.03
C THR A 166 -6.39 -0.97 -10.64
N GLU A 167 -6.71 0.01 -9.82
CA GLU A 167 -7.38 1.23 -10.22
C GLU A 167 -6.37 2.38 -10.28
N LEU A 168 -6.53 3.28 -11.26
CA LEU A 168 -5.83 4.56 -11.30
C LEU A 168 -6.83 5.66 -10.97
N ALA A 169 -6.77 6.19 -9.76
CA ALA A 169 -7.65 7.28 -9.33
C ALA A 169 -7.27 8.63 -9.97
N HIS A 170 -5.97 8.93 -10.07
CA HIS A 170 -5.45 10.19 -10.61
C HIS A 170 -3.98 10.05 -11.03
N GLY A 171 -3.48 11.01 -11.80
CA GLY A 171 -2.07 11.08 -12.19
C GLY A 171 -1.77 10.45 -13.56
N CYS A 172 -0.49 10.17 -13.81
CA CYS A 172 -0.04 9.57 -15.06
C CYS A 172 -0.37 8.06 -15.12
N TYR A 173 -0.22 7.45 -16.29
CA TYR A 173 -0.48 6.02 -16.49
C TYR A 173 0.64 5.09 -15.99
N HIS A 174 1.62 5.62 -15.23
CA HIS A 174 2.62 4.80 -14.55
C HIS A 174 2.03 4.15 -13.30
N MET A 175 1.83 2.84 -13.35
CA MET A 175 1.44 2.08 -12.18
C MET A 175 2.62 1.41 -11.51
N THR A 176 2.60 1.36 -10.18
CA THR A 176 3.41 0.44 -9.38
C THR A 176 2.47 -0.47 -8.61
N CYS A 177 2.46 -1.77 -8.92
CA CYS A 177 1.67 -2.75 -8.18
C CYS A 177 2.24 -2.99 -6.77
N ILE A 178 1.43 -3.53 -5.86
CA ILE A 178 1.89 -4.04 -4.55
C ILE A 178 2.98 -5.11 -4.71
N CYS A 179 2.94 -5.90 -5.79
CA CYS A 179 4.02 -6.84 -6.15
C CYS A 179 5.28 -6.16 -6.73
N ARG A 180 5.34 -4.83 -6.73
CA ARG A 180 6.42 -3.95 -7.23
C ARG A 180 6.62 -3.91 -8.74
N ALA A 181 5.87 -4.70 -9.51
CA ALA A 181 5.85 -4.58 -10.95
C ALA A 181 5.38 -3.18 -11.37
N GLN A 182 6.13 -2.55 -12.28
CA GLN A 182 5.77 -1.27 -12.88
C GLN A 182 5.24 -1.48 -14.29
N PHE A 183 4.07 -0.92 -14.58
CA PHE A 183 3.37 -1.16 -15.84
C PHE A 183 2.53 0.04 -16.28
N CYS A 184 2.17 0.08 -17.56
CA CYS A 184 1.27 1.08 -18.11
C CYS A 184 -0.19 0.73 -17.76
N TYR A 185 -0.93 1.68 -17.17
CA TYR A 185 -2.35 1.47 -16.85
C TYR A 185 -3.22 1.21 -18.09
N VAL A 186 -2.89 1.85 -19.23
CA VAL A 186 -3.68 1.76 -20.46
C VAL A 186 -3.62 0.35 -21.06
N CYS A 187 -2.41 -0.21 -21.20
CA CYS A 187 -2.21 -1.46 -21.95
C CYS A 187 -1.70 -2.64 -21.11
N GLY A 188 -1.32 -2.42 -19.84
CA GLY A 188 -0.78 -3.46 -18.98
C GLY A 188 0.66 -3.88 -19.26
N ALA A 189 1.31 -3.32 -20.30
CA ALA A 189 2.70 -3.62 -20.63
C ALA A 189 3.67 -3.09 -19.56
N SER A 190 4.85 -3.69 -19.45
CA SER A 190 5.93 -3.19 -18.59
C SER A 190 6.19 -1.70 -18.84
N TRP A 191 6.46 -0.95 -17.77
CA TRP A 191 6.59 0.50 -17.88
C TRP A 191 7.69 0.89 -18.88
N LYS A 192 7.39 1.89 -19.72
CA LYS A 192 8.24 2.37 -20.84
C LYS A 192 8.51 1.36 -21.97
N THR A 193 7.74 0.27 -22.08
CA THR A 193 7.83 -0.65 -23.22
C THR A 193 6.69 -0.48 -24.24
N CYS A 194 5.91 0.59 -24.14
CA CYS A 194 4.77 0.88 -25.02
C CYS A 194 4.75 2.35 -25.46
N GLY A 195 4.08 2.65 -26.57
CA GLY A 195 3.85 4.01 -27.08
C GLY A 195 2.56 4.67 -26.57
N CYS A 196 1.98 4.19 -25.47
CA CYS A 196 0.78 4.80 -24.89
C CYS A 196 1.07 6.25 -24.44
N PRO A 197 0.06 7.14 -24.47
CA PRO A 197 0.20 8.47 -23.89
C PRO A 197 0.61 8.37 -22.42
N GLN A 198 1.24 9.42 -21.90
CA GLN A 198 1.69 9.45 -20.51
C GLN A 198 0.56 9.68 -19.51
N TRP A 199 -0.47 10.42 -19.91
CA TRP A 199 -1.64 10.73 -19.08
C TRP A 199 -2.89 11.00 -19.94
N ASP A 200 -4.05 11.02 -19.29
CA ASP A 200 -5.27 11.63 -19.80
C ASP A 200 -5.30 13.11 -19.42
N GLU A 201 -5.66 14.00 -20.37
CA GLU A 201 -5.70 15.45 -20.12
C GLU A 201 -6.77 15.83 -19.09
N GLY A 202 -7.90 15.11 -19.03
CA GLY A 202 -8.94 15.31 -18.01
C GLY A 202 -8.41 14.99 -16.62
N ARG A 203 -7.76 13.83 -16.45
CA ARG A 203 -7.14 13.43 -15.17
C ARG A 203 -6.03 14.37 -14.72
N LEU A 204 -5.25 14.91 -15.66
CA LEU A 204 -4.23 15.92 -15.38
C LEU A 204 -4.86 17.20 -14.81
N LEU A 205 -5.93 17.68 -15.45
CA LEU A 205 -6.70 18.85 -14.99
C LEU A 205 -7.33 18.60 -13.62
N ASP A 206 -7.94 17.44 -13.40
CA ASP A 206 -8.55 17.09 -12.12
C ASP A 206 -7.52 17.08 -10.99
N ARG A 207 -6.32 16.51 -11.25
CA ARG A 207 -5.23 16.52 -10.29
C ARG A 207 -4.74 17.94 -10.00
N ALA A 208 -4.56 18.78 -11.02
CA ALA A 208 -4.18 20.17 -10.85
C ALA A 208 -5.22 20.95 -10.02
N GLN A 209 -6.52 20.74 -10.29
CA GLN A 209 -7.59 21.35 -9.49
C GLN A 209 -7.55 20.90 -8.03
N GLN A 210 -7.33 19.61 -7.77
CA GLN A 210 -7.19 19.09 -6.40
C GLN A 210 -6.03 19.75 -5.64
N GLN A 211 -4.87 19.90 -6.28
CA GLN A 211 -3.71 20.56 -5.67
C GLN A 211 -3.99 22.01 -5.30
N VAL A 212 -4.56 22.78 -6.23
CA VAL A 212 -4.90 24.19 -5.99
C VAL A 212 -5.98 24.32 -4.92
N ARG A 213 -7.01 23.46 -4.92
CA ARG A 213 -8.03 23.44 -3.85
C ARG A 213 -7.40 23.17 -2.48
N ALA A 214 -6.45 22.24 -2.41
CA ALA A 214 -5.74 21.89 -1.18
C ALA A 214 -4.80 22.98 -0.67
N GLU A 215 -4.33 23.87 -1.56
CA GLU A 215 -3.49 25.02 -1.22
C GLU A 215 -4.32 26.18 -0.65
N PHE A 216 -5.39 26.59 -1.35
CA PHE A 216 -6.15 27.79 -1.03
C PHE A 216 -7.30 27.57 -0.03
N GLY A 217 -7.70 26.32 0.24
CA GLY A 217 -8.85 26.00 1.08
C GLY A 217 -10.20 26.23 0.40
N ARG A 218 -11.27 25.67 0.98
CA ARG A 218 -12.62 25.67 0.38
C ARG A 218 -13.21 27.06 0.03
N PRO A 219 -12.98 28.15 0.79
CA PRO A 219 -13.58 29.46 0.47
C PRO A 219 -12.94 30.20 -0.72
N ALA A 220 -11.70 29.86 -1.09
CA ALA A 220 -10.95 30.65 -2.07
C ALA A 220 -11.42 30.49 -3.52
N GLN A 221 -12.11 29.39 -3.83
CA GLN A 221 -12.67 29.14 -5.17
C GLN A 221 -13.73 30.17 -5.58
N ALA A 222 -14.52 30.68 -4.63
CA ALA A 222 -15.61 31.62 -4.90
C ALA A 222 -15.14 33.08 -4.94
N ILE A 223 -14.08 33.42 -4.20
CA ILE A 223 -13.66 34.81 -3.98
C ILE A 223 -12.67 35.28 -5.07
N GLN A 224 -11.91 34.37 -5.70
CA GLN A 224 -10.84 34.72 -6.65
C GLN A 224 -10.78 33.78 -7.87
N ALA A 225 -11.90 33.65 -8.59
CA ALA A 225 -12.02 32.75 -9.75
C ALA A 225 -10.94 32.94 -10.85
N PRO A 226 -10.49 34.16 -11.21
CA PRO A 226 -9.40 34.34 -12.19
C PRO A 226 -8.06 33.79 -11.69
N LEU A 227 -7.69 34.09 -10.44
CA LEU A 227 -6.44 33.59 -9.84
C LEU A 227 -6.45 32.07 -9.71
N PHE A 228 -7.59 31.49 -9.30
CA PHE A 228 -7.75 30.04 -9.22
C PHE A 228 -7.50 29.38 -10.59
N ARG A 229 -8.10 29.90 -11.67
CA ARG A 229 -7.87 29.39 -13.04
C ARG A 229 -6.41 29.49 -13.45
N GLN A 230 -5.75 30.62 -13.17
CA GLN A 230 -4.33 30.81 -13.48
C GLN A 230 -3.44 29.82 -12.71
N ARG A 231 -3.73 29.60 -11.42
CA ARG A 231 -3.01 28.61 -10.59
C ARG A 231 -3.22 27.18 -11.08
N VAL A 232 -4.44 26.83 -11.48
CA VAL A 232 -4.72 25.50 -12.07
C VAL A 232 -3.94 25.32 -13.37
N ALA A 233 -3.92 26.32 -14.25
CA ALA A 233 -3.13 26.25 -15.49
C ALA A 233 -1.62 26.08 -15.21
N ALA A 234 -1.07 26.79 -14.22
CA ALA A 234 0.32 26.63 -13.80
C ALA A 234 0.60 25.23 -13.22
N ALA A 235 -0.31 24.70 -12.38
CA ALA A 235 -0.19 23.35 -11.82
C ALA A 235 -0.27 22.27 -12.90
N VAL A 236 -1.10 22.44 -13.94
CA VAL A 236 -1.11 21.55 -15.11
C VAL A 236 0.27 21.50 -15.78
N GLN A 237 0.89 22.66 -16.02
CA GLN A 237 2.21 22.71 -16.67
C GLN A 237 3.28 22.05 -15.81
N ASP A 238 3.26 22.26 -14.50
CA ASP A 238 4.20 21.62 -13.57
C ASP A 238 4.05 20.09 -13.58
N LEU A 239 2.81 19.59 -13.49
CA LEU A 239 2.53 18.15 -13.49
C LEU A 239 2.99 17.44 -14.77
N ARG A 240 3.08 18.12 -15.92
CA ARG A 240 3.61 17.50 -17.15
C ARG A 240 5.05 17.00 -16.98
N TYR A 241 5.84 17.69 -16.16
CA TYR A 241 7.25 17.35 -15.92
C TYR A 241 7.47 16.72 -14.54
N ASN A 242 6.63 17.05 -13.55
CA ASN A 242 6.80 16.70 -12.14
C ASN A 242 5.66 15.83 -11.57
N HIS A 243 5.01 15.00 -12.40
CA HIS A 243 3.92 14.11 -12.00
C HIS A 243 4.36 12.98 -11.05
N ASP A 244 5.62 12.53 -11.13
CA ASP A 244 6.15 11.50 -10.25
C ASP A 244 6.53 12.09 -8.88
N CYS A 245 5.63 11.95 -7.91
CA CYS A 245 5.91 12.37 -6.54
C CYS A 245 6.62 11.27 -5.75
N GLN A 246 7.82 11.57 -5.25
CA GLN A 246 8.57 10.63 -4.42
C GLN A 246 8.05 10.55 -2.96
N HIS A 247 7.16 11.46 -2.58
CA HIS A 247 6.63 11.59 -1.23
C HIS A 247 7.72 11.73 -0.15
N GLY A 248 8.81 12.44 -0.45
CA GLY A 248 9.92 12.65 0.49
C GLY A 248 9.65 13.76 1.52
N ILE A 249 8.92 14.80 1.12
CA ILE A 249 8.76 16.03 1.91
C ILE A 249 7.29 16.23 2.31
N TRP A 250 7.05 16.26 3.62
CA TRP A 250 5.73 16.36 4.21
C TRP A 250 5.68 17.49 5.24
N MET A 251 4.53 18.13 5.34
CA MET A 251 4.24 19.12 6.38
C MET A 251 3.02 18.68 7.19
N TYR A 252 3.01 18.99 8.49
CA TYR A 252 1.84 18.76 9.31
C TYR A 252 0.67 19.64 8.85
N ARG A 253 -0.53 19.06 8.82
CA ARG A 253 -1.77 19.78 8.52
C ARG A 253 -2.61 19.87 9.79
N THR A 254 -3.02 21.08 10.14
CA THR A 254 -3.96 21.32 11.23
C THR A 254 -5.40 20.96 10.81
N GLY A 255 -6.18 20.47 11.78
CA GLY A 255 -7.57 20.05 11.56
C GLY A 255 -7.73 18.60 11.10
N GLY A 256 -8.96 18.09 11.24
CA GLY A 256 -9.30 16.73 10.85
C GLY A 256 -9.49 16.53 9.34
N GLY A 257 -9.60 15.29 8.92
CA GLY A 257 -9.81 14.91 7.52
C GLY A 257 -9.64 13.42 7.27
N HIS A 258 -9.94 12.99 6.05
CA HIS A 258 -9.68 11.62 5.60
C HIS A 258 -8.25 11.50 5.06
N CYS A 259 -7.58 10.40 5.42
CA CYS A 259 -6.36 9.98 4.76
C CYS A 259 -6.67 9.48 3.35
N GLU A 260 -6.01 10.00 2.32
CA GLU A 260 -6.22 9.56 0.93
C GLU A 260 -5.72 8.12 0.68
N GLU A 261 -4.86 7.59 1.55
CA GLU A 261 -4.29 6.24 1.41
C GLU A 261 -5.10 5.13 2.10
N CYS A 262 -5.62 5.40 3.30
CA CYS A 262 -6.39 4.39 4.06
C CYS A 262 -7.87 4.74 4.23
N GLY A 263 -8.31 5.89 3.73
CA GLY A 263 -9.69 6.36 3.87
C GLY A 263 -10.11 6.72 5.30
N HIS A 264 -9.30 6.45 6.32
CA HIS A 264 -9.67 6.73 7.71
C HIS A 264 -9.74 8.23 7.98
N TYR A 265 -10.81 8.65 8.67
CA TYR A 265 -10.91 9.99 9.22
C TYR A 265 -10.05 10.12 10.48
N LEU A 266 -9.19 11.14 10.53
CA LEU A 266 -8.37 11.44 11.69
C LEU A 266 -8.57 12.89 12.11
N ASN A 267 -8.71 13.12 13.42
CA ASN A 267 -8.80 14.46 13.99
C ASN A 267 -7.45 15.20 14.01
N LYS A 268 -6.34 14.46 14.04
CA LYS A 268 -4.94 14.92 14.10
C LYS A 268 -4.05 13.95 13.31
N PHE A 269 -2.75 14.25 13.18
CA PHE A 269 -1.77 13.36 12.53
C PHE A 269 -1.97 13.17 11.02
N LEU A 270 -2.58 14.16 10.36
CA LEU A 270 -2.59 14.25 8.91
C LEU A 270 -1.40 15.09 8.44
N LEU A 271 -0.76 14.60 7.40
CA LEU A 271 0.37 15.22 6.75
C LEU A 271 -0.03 15.56 5.33
N ARG A 272 0.43 16.71 4.83
CA ARG A 272 0.29 17.11 3.42
C ARG A 272 1.64 17.00 2.72
N CYS A 273 1.69 16.31 1.59
CA CYS A 273 2.89 16.27 0.76
C CYS A 273 3.14 17.66 0.17
N ARG A 274 4.38 18.14 0.20
CA ARG A 274 4.71 19.48 -0.34
C ARG A 274 4.76 19.55 -1.86
N GLN A 275 4.95 18.41 -2.53
CA GLN A 275 5.01 18.34 -3.98
C GLN A 275 3.61 18.11 -4.57
N CYS A 276 2.92 17.06 -4.14
CA CYS A 276 1.67 16.67 -4.77
C CYS A 276 0.40 17.02 -3.98
N HIS A 277 0.53 17.65 -2.81
CA HIS A 277 -0.57 18.03 -1.90
C HIS A 277 -1.44 16.88 -1.37
N MET A 278 -1.11 15.62 -1.67
CA MET A 278 -1.74 14.45 -1.07
C MET A 278 -1.75 14.57 0.46
N VAL A 279 -2.90 14.26 1.06
CA VAL A 279 -3.09 14.17 2.49
C VAL A 279 -3.03 12.70 2.92
N ALA A 280 -2.04 12.36 3.73
CA ALA A 280 -1.90 11.02 4.28
C ALA A 280 -1.68 11.08 5.79
N CYS A 281 -2.16 10.06 6.51
CA CYS A 281 -1.86 9.93 7.93
C CYS A 281 -0.39 9.54 8.14
N VAL A 282 0.14 9.82 9.32
CA VAL A 282 1.54 9.45 9.69
C VAL A 282 1.81 7.97 9.42
N ARG A 283 0.87 7.07 9.75
CA ARG A 283 1.00 5.63 9.49
C ARG A 283 1.13 5.30 8.01
N CYS A 284 0.26 5.84 7.15
CA CYS A 284 0.34 5.57 5.71
C CYS A 284 1.60 6.14 5.09
N ARG A 285 2.00 7.37 5.49
CA ARG A 285 3.27 7.95 5.05
C ARG A 285 4.46 7.05 5.38
N ARG A 286 4.50 6.49 6.60
CA ARG A 286 5.65 5.69 7.05
C ARG A 286 5.61 4.27 6.49
N ASN A 287 4.44 3.65 6.50
CA ASN A 287 4.31 2.20 6.35
C ASN A 287 3.73 1.78 4.99
N ARG A 288 3.16 2.70 4.20
CA ARG A 288 2.63 2.43 2.85
C ARG A 288 3.41 3.16 1.75
N LEU A 289 3.67 4.45 1.93
CA LEU A 289 4.36 5.28 0.95
C LEU A 289 5.89 5.13 1.02
#